data_AF-A0A2I6QHY3-F1
#
_entry.id   AF-A0A2I6QHY3-F1
#
_cell.length_a   1.000
_cell.length_b   1.000
_cell.length_c   1.000
_cell.angle_alpha   90.00
_cell.angle_beta   90.00
_cell.angle_gamma   90.00
#
_symmetry.space_group_name_H-M   'P 1'
#
loop_
_entity.id
_entity.type
_entity.pdbx_description
1 polymer ?
#
loop_
_entity_poly.entity_id
_entity_poly.type
_entity_poly.pdbx_seq_one_letter_code
_entity_poly.pdbx_strand_id
1 'polypeptide(L)'
;MIATTPAPARLFAQIYQEWYLWLLIAQGISMALVLFACGRPKTMGQWLAIAAMNLFLVLLAALHAFSLLEYLCLRFLQVLLRVAVVGCWTFAVVGTPIVVYWIWRRSRGIRKPLPLAKCWFACLILVLVAEPVAYVIKSTRERLNIPVLPAGQTDGEFHVAAIGESSMIGWPYVSRADDKGTVDPRFCIPAVYAWRLGQFYPEKKIVMHNIAVQGLSVKLAIEQLSKLKQRPDLILVYAGHNEFYHDVEELSTQSKPLFYWLDRHLNASPTFYLVNSELAARSALRELVVGEGRVFAEHPVSNRLTFQHRLERFRRQLEQFAGYCRDNGITSQWIVPASAESVYEPDRSVVSEGTSSSEVNRMRSRYDEALVLEQSKKWQEAAAIYREELVKQPGFAEFHFRLAECLVEMGQYDEAHKEFVLARDTDAARPGPTVTIAGKLPRSPKNFKFCISMRPMCCDPKLRTALSTGR
;
A
#
# COMPACT_ATOMS: atom_id res chain seq x y z
N MET A 1 13.11 -5.34 28.85
CA MET A 1 13.95 -6.49 29.26
C MET A 1 13.85 -7.54 28.17
N ILE A 2 14.93 -7.76 27.42
CA ILE A 2 14.96 -8.80 26.38
C ILE A 2 15.15 -10.13 27.13
N ALA A 3 14.10 -10.95 27.16
CA ALA A 3 14.17 -12.29 27.73
C ALA A 3 15.20 -13.09 26.92
N THR A 4 16.32 -13.44 27.56
CA THR A 4 17.32 -14.33 26.96
C THR A 4 16.70 -15.71 26.79
N THR A 5 16.41 -16.10 25.55
CA THR A 5 15.96 -17.45 25.22
C THR A 5 16.99 -18.48 25.69
N PRO A 6 16.56 -19.58 26.34
CA PRO A 6 17.47 -20.59 26.90
C PRO A 6 18.31 -21.28 25.81
N ALA A 7 19.54 -21.68 26.15
CA ALA A 7 20.53 -22.27 25.21
C ALA A 7 19.99 -23.39 24.29
N PRO A 8 19.20 -24.38 24.76
CA PRO A 8 18.63 -25.39 23.87
C PRO A 8 17.65 -24.78 22.84
N ALA A 9 16.88 -23.76 23.21
CA ALA A 9 15.99 -23.07 22.28
C ALA A 9 16.76 -22.30 21.19
N ARG A 10 17.96 -21.81 21.48
CA ARG A 10 18.85 -21.18 20.48
C ARG A 10 19.43 -22.21 19.51
N LEU A 11 19.85 -23.37 20.01
CA LEU A 11 20.36 -24.45 19.18
C LEU A 11 19.28 -24.99 18.24
N PHE A 12 18.06 -25.23 18.76
CA PHE A 12 16.93 -25.62 17.91
C PHE A 12 16.55 -24.54 16.89
N ALA A 13 16.63 -23.25 17.26
CA ALA A 13 16.40 -22.16 16.31
C ALA A 13 17.48 -22.08 15.21
N GLN A 14 18.75 -22.32 15.55
CA GLN A 14 19.84 -22.40 14.56
C GLN A 14 19.68 -23.62 13.63
N ILE A 15 19.39 -24.79 14.18
CA ILE A 15 19.12 -26.00 13.39
C ILE A 15 17.92 -25.78 12.46
N TYR A 16 16.89 -25.09 12.95
CA TYR A 16 15.71 -24.74 12.14
C TYR A 16 16.03 -23.75 11.01
N GLN A 17 16.94 -22.79 11.22
CA GLN A 17 17.36 -21.87 10.17
C GLN A 17 18.28 -22.53 9.13
N GLU A 18 19.04 -23.55 9.51
CA GLU A 18 20.03 -24.22 8.66
C GLU A 18 19.64 -25.66 8.27
N TRP A 19 18.36 -26.02 8.36
CA TRP A 19 17.85 -27.38 8.11
C TRP A 19 18.27 -27.95 6.74
N TYR A 20 18.45 -27.09 5.75
CA TYR A 20 18.85 -27.45 4.39
C TYR A 20 20.30 -28.00 4.33
N LEU A 21 21.21 -27.54 5.20
CA LEU A 21 22.56 -28.09 5.31
C LEU A 21 22.52 -29.50 5.90
N TRP A 22 21.69 -29.70 6.91
CA TRP A 22 21.47 -31.02 7.51
C TRP A 22 20.80 -32.00 6.55
N LEU A 23 19.91 -31.51 5.69
CA LEU A 23 19.31 -32.30 4.61
C LEU A 23 20.38 -32.81 3.63
N LEU A 24 21.32 -31.94 3.21
CA LEU A 24 22.41 -32.31 2.30
C LEU A 24 23.38 -33.32 2.94
N ILE A 25 23.69 -33.14 4.23
CA ILE A 25 24.54 -34.08 4.98
C ILE A 25 23.85 -35.45 5.10
N ALA A 26 22.57 -35.47 5.49
CA ALA A 26 21.78 -36.69 5.60
C ALA A 26 21.62 -37.40 4.24
N GLN A 27 21.49 -36.63 3.16
CA GLN A 27 21.46 -37.15 1.79
C GLN A 27 22.78 -37.85 1.42
N GLY A 28 23.94 -37.24 1.71
CA GLY A 28 25.25 -37.87 1.45
C GLY A 28 25.44 -39.18 2.23
N ILE A 29 25.09 -39.17 3.53
CA ILE A 29 25.21 -40.34 4.40
C ILE A 29 24.25 -41.45 3.97
N SER A 30 22.98 -41.13 3.73
CA SER A 30 21.98 -42.11 3.30
C SER A 30 22.30 -42.73 1.94
N MET A 31 22.84 -41.97 0.99
CA MET A 31 23.28 -42.49 -0.30
C MET A 31 24.43 -43.50 -0.15
N ALA A 32 25.43 -43.17 0.69
CA ALA A 32 26.53 -44.08 0.98
C ALA A 32 26.04 -45.38 1.62
N LEU A 33 25.12 -45.29 2.59
CA LEU A 33 24.53 -46.44 3.27
C LEU A 33 23.68 -47.31 2.33
N VAL A 34 22.85 -46.71 1.49
CA VAL A 34 22.01 -47.45 0.52
C VAL A 34 22.87 -48.17 -0.51
N LEU A 35 23.91 -47.50 -1.05
CA LEU A 35 24.84 -48.12 -2.00
C LEU A 35 25.66 -49.25 -1.36
N PHE A 36 26.00 -49.12 -0.08
CA PHE A 36 26.69 -50.15 0.68
C PHE A 36 25.78 -51.35 1.00
N ALA A 37 24.55 -51.12 1.46
CA ALA A 37 23.62 -52.17 1.91
C ALA A 37 22.89 -52.88 0.76
N CYS A 38 22.51 -52.14 -0.30
CA CYS A 38 21.71 -52.67 -1.41
C CYS A 38 22.54 -52.94 -2.68
N GLY A 39 23.83 -52.58 -2.67
CA GLY A 39 24.71 -52.69 -3.83
C GLY A 39 24.47 -51.61 -4.90
N ARG A 40 25.30 -51.61 -5.95
CA ARG A 40 25.21 -50.61 -7.04
C ARG A 40 23.98 -50.86 -7.93
N PRO A 41 23.28 -49.81 -8.38
CA PRO A 41 22.19 -49.92 -9.34
C PRO A 41 22.62 -50.66 -10.62
N LYS A 42 21.77 -51.57 -11.10
CA LYS A 42 22.09 -52.47 -12.22
C LYS A 42 21.59 -51.96 -13.57
N THR A 43 20.67 -51.00 -13.57
CA THR A 43 20.05 -50.45 -14.78
C THR A 43 20.21 -48.94 -14.86
N MET A 44 20.23 -48.40 -16.09
CA MET A 44 20.30 -46.97 -16.32
C MET A 44 19.11 -46.20 -15.72
N GLY A 45 17.91 -46.81 -15.70
CA GLY A 45 16.72 -46.22 -15.08
C GLY A 45 16.84 -46.04 -13.56
N GLN A 46 17.48 -46.99 -12.86
CA GLN A 46 17.73 -46.87 -11.42
C GLN A 46 18.78 -45.77 -11.12
N TRP A 47 19.81 -45.66 -11.95
CA TRP A 47 20.79 -44.56 -11.85
C TRP A 47 20.13 -43.20 -12.09
N LEU A 48 19.24 -43.09 -13.09
CA LEU A 48 18.48 -41.88 -13.36
C LEU A 48 17.53 -41.52 -12.20
N ALA A 49 16.84 -42.49 -11.60
CA ALA A 49 15.96 -42.25 -10.46
C ALA A 49 16.73 -41.73 -9.24
N ILE A 50 17.89 -42.32 -8.94
CA ILE A 50 18.78 -41.86 -7.87
C ILE A 50 19.29 -40.45 -8.18
N ALA A 51 19.78 -40.20 -9.39
CA ALA A 51 20.25 -38.88 -9.79
C ALA A 51 19.14 -37.81 -9.68
N ALA A 52 17.93 -38.13 -10.13
CA ALA A 52 16.77 -37.24 -10.05
C ALA A 52 16.38 -36.92 -8.59
N MET A 53 16.33 -37.92 -7.72
CA MET A 53 16.02 -37.72 -6.29
C MET A 53 17.07 -36.87 -5.59
N ASN A 54 18.36 -37.09 -5.89
CA ASN A 54 19.43 -36.29 -5.32
C ASN A 54 19.42 -34.85 -5.83
N LEU A 55 19.21 -34.68 -7.14
CA LEU A 55 19.10 -33.37 -7.77
C LEU A 55 17.90 -32.59 -7.19
N PHE A 56 16.78 -33.26 -6.92
CA PHE A 56 15.62 -32.66 -6.28
C PHE A 56 15.94 -32.12 -4.87
N LEU A 57 16.61 -32.91 -4.03
CA LEU A 57 16.98 -32.47 -2.67
C LEU A 57 18.01 -31.33 -2.68
N VAL A 58 18.99 -31.38 -3.58
CA VAL A 58 19.97 -30.30 -3.78
C VAL A 58 19.28 -29.03 -4.28
N LEU A 59 18.35 -29.16 -5.22
CA LEU A 59 17.55 -28.03 -5.72
C LEU A 59 16.68 -27.44 -4.60
N LEU A 60 16.06 -28.27 -3.76
CA LEU A 60 15.27 -27.82 -2.62
C LEU A 60 16.12 -27.04 -1.62
N ALA A 61 17.31 -27.55 -1.30
CA ALA A 61 18.26 -26.88 -0.41
C ALA A 61 18.76 -25.56 -1.02
N ALA A 62 19.10 -25.54 -2.31
CA ALA A 62 19.52 -24.33 -3.02
C ALA A 62 18.41 -23.28 -3.05
N LEU A 63 17.18 -23.67 -3.40
CA LEU A 63 16.03 -22.77 -3.40
C LEU A 63 15.77 -22.18 -2.02
N HIS A 64 15.97 -22.94 -0.94
CA HIS A 64 15.85 -22.41 0.41
C HIS A 64 17.00 -21.44 0.76
N ALA A 65 18.25 -21.81 0.45
CA ALA A 65 19.43 -20.96 0.69
C ALA A 65 19.34 -19.60 -0.01
N PHE A 66 18.77 -19.56 -1.23
CA PHE A 66 18.52 -18.33 -1.97
C PHE A 66 17.18 -17.65 -1.62
N SER A 67 16.47 -18.11 -0.59
CA SER A 67 15.14 -17.59 -0.19
C SER A 67 14.07 -17.66 -1.31
N LEU A 68 14.30 -18.47 -2.34
CA LEU A 68 13.42 -18.68 -3.48
C LEU A 68 12.32 -19.71 -3.20
N LEU A 69 12.54 -20.66 -2.29
CA LEU A 69 11.59 -21.75 -2.02
C LEU A 69 10.23 -21.23 -1.53
N GLU A 70 10.24 -20.44 -0.46
CA GLU A 70 9.02 -19.86 0.10
C GLU A 70 8.38 -18.84 -0.86
N TYR A 71 9.19 -18.09 -1.61
CA TYR A 71 8.70 -17.22 -2.67
C TYR A 71 7.91 -18.01 -3.73
N LEU A 72 8.48 -19.08 -4.28
CA LEU A 72 7.83 -19.94 -5.27
C LEU A 72 6.57 -20.62 -4.71
N CYS A 73 6.59 -21.04 -3.44
CA CYS A 73 5.41 -21.56 -2.76
C CYS A 73 4.29 -20.52 -2.69
N LEU A 74 4.59 -19.29 -2.22
CA LEU A 74 3.61 -18.20 -2.16
C LEU A 74 3.03 -17.88 -3.55
N ARG A 75 3.84 -17.94 -4.61
CA ARG A 75 3.37 -17.80 -6.00
C ARG A 75 2.45 -18.91 -6.45
N PHE A 76 2.82 -20.14 -6.13
CA PHE A 76 1.99 -21.28 -6.46
C PHE A 76 0.62 -21.18 -5.75
N LEU A 77 0.60 -20.82 -4.46
CA LEU A 77 -0.64 -20.57 -3.73
C LEU A 77 -1.46 -19.43 -4.34
N GLN A 78 -0.83 -18.34 -4.77
CA GLN A 78 -1.51 -17.23 -5.46
C GLN A 78 -2.19 -17.69 -6.76
N VAL A 79 -1.52 -18.49 -7.59
CA VAL A 79 -2.12 -19.04 -8.82
C VAL A 79 -3.26 -20.00 -8.49
N LEU A 80 -3.04 -20.89 -7.52
CA LEU A 80 -4.05 -21.85 -7.08
C LEU A 80 -5.29 -21.16 -6.52
N LEU A 81 -5.14 -20.05 -5.79
CA LEU A 81 -6.25 -19.22 -5.31
C LEU A 81 -7.10 -18.69 -6.47
N ARG A 82 -6.48 -18.15 -7.53
CA ARG A 82 -7.19 -17.64 -8.72
C ARG A 82 -7.99 -18.75 -9.39
N VAL A 83 -7.34 -19.89 -9.64
CA VAL A 83 -7.98 -21.05 -10.25
C VAL A 83 -9.14 -21.55 -9.39
N ALA A 84 -8.96 -21.63 -8.08
CA ALA A 84 -9.97 -22.11 -7.14
C ALA A 84 -11.19 -21.17 -7.08
N VAL A 85 -10.98 -19.85 -6.94
CA VAL A 85 -12.08 -18.88 -6.87
C VAL A 85 -12.84 -18.83 -8.19
N VAL A 86 -12.15 -18.75 -9.33
CA VAL A 86 -12.80 -18.79 -10.66
C VAL A 86 -13.57 -20.10 -10.83
N GLY A 87 -12.97 -21.23 -10.45
CA GLY A 87 -13.62 -22.55 -10.51
C GLY A 87 -14.89 -22.61 -9.67
N CYS A 88 -14.83 -22.16 -8.41
CA CYS A 88 -15.96 -22.16 -7.49
C CYS A 88 -17.09 -21.26 -7.97
N TRP A 89 -16.78 -20.02 -8.39
CA TRP A 89 -17.77 -19.09 -8.91
C TRP A 89 -18.37 -19.58 -10.23
N THR A 90 -17.55 -20.11 -11.15
CA THR A 90 -18.05 -20.67 -12.41
C THR A 90 -18.98 -21.84 -12.16
N PHE A 91 -18.59 -22.77 -11.28
CA PHE A 91 -19.46 -23.88 -10.89
C PHE A 91 -20.76 -23.34 -10.27
N ALA A 92 -20.69 -22.46 -9.28
CA ALA A 92 -21.88 -21.92 -8.63
C ALA A 92 -22.83 -21.23 -9.63
N VAL A 93 -22.32 -20.29 -10.43
CA VAL A 93 -23.12 -19.46 -11.34
C VAL A 93 -23.65 -20.26 -12.53
N VAL A 94 -22.79 -21.01 -13.24
CA VAL A 94 -23.20 -21.78 -14.43
C VAL A 94 -23.97 -23.04 -14.05
N GLY A 95 -23.65 -23.65 -12.92
CA GLY A 95 -24.36 -24.82 -12.43
C GLY A 95 -25.76 -24.50 -11.90
N THR A 96 -26.04 -23.27 -11.46
CA THR A 96 -27.37 -22.87 -10.98
C THR A 96 -28.48 -23.09 -12.03
N PRO A 97 -28.40 -22.54 -13.27
CA PRO A 97 -29.44 -22.77 -14.28
C PRO A 97 -29.52 -24.25 -14.70
N ILE A 98 -28.40 -24.98 -14.71
CA ILE A 98 -28.37 -26.42 -15.01
C ILE A 98 -29.14 -27.20 -13.94
N VAL A 99 -28.91 -26.89 -12.66
CA VAL A 99 -29.60 -27.51 -11.53
C VAL A 99 -31.08 -27.15 -11.54
N VAL A 100 -31.43 -25.88 -11.78
CA VAL A 100 -32.83 -25.42 -11.89
C VAL A 100 -33.56 -26.16 -13.02
N TYR A 101 -32.95 -26.25 -14.20
CA TYR A 101 -33.49 -27.00 -15.32
C TYR A 101 -33.63 -28.50 -15.01
N TRP A 102 -32.66 -29.07 -14.29
CA TRP A 102 -32.71 -30.46 -13.86
C TRP A 102 -33.84 -30.71 -12.85
N ILE A 103 -34.04 -29.83 -11.87
CA ILE A 103 -35.17 -29.87 -10.92
C ILE A 103 -36.50 -29.82 -11.68
N TRP A 104 -36.61 -28.92 -12.66
CA TRP A 104 -37.79 -28.79 -13.52
C TRP A 104 -38.05 -30.04 -14.37
N ARG A 105 -37.01 -30.65 -14.96
CA ARG A 105 -37.17 -31.92 -15.68
C ARG A 105 -37.57 -33.08 -14.75
N ARG A 106 -37.06 -33.06 -13.52
CA ARG A 106 -37.38 -34.07 -12.51
C ARG A 106 -38.82 -33.96 -12.02
N SER A 107 -39.35 -32.74 -11.88
CA SER A 107 -40.78 -32.53 -11.57
C SER A 107 -41.70 -33.01 -12.70
N ARG A 108 -41.18 -33.13 -13.94
CA ARG A 108 -41.86 -33.75 -15.09
C ARG A 108 -41.54 -35.24 -15.30
N GLY A 109 -40.98 -35.92 -14.29
CA GLY A 109 -40.82 -37.38 -14.29
C GLY A 109 -39.49 -37.92 -14.85
N ILE A 110 -38.58 -37.08 -15.34
CA ILE A 110 -37.26 -37.53 -15.85
C ILE A 110 -36.26 -37.66 -14.69
N ARG A 111 -35.84 -38.90 -14.35
CA ARG A 111 -35.01 -39.20 -13.15
C ARG A 111 -33.53 -39.53 -13.44
N LYS A 112 -32.89 -38.88 -14.42
CA LYS A 112 -31.44 -39.04 -14.62
C LYS A 112 -30.67 -38.28 -13.53
N PRO A 113 -29.59 -38.82 -12.95
CA PRO A 113 -28.77 -38.08 -11.99
C PRO A 113 -28.08 -36.90 -12.68
N LEU A 114 -27.96 -35.76 -11.98
CA LEU A 114 -27.19 -34.63 -12.49
C LEU A 114 -25.69 -34.88 -12.24
N PRO A 115 -24.87 -35.03 -13.28
CA PRO A 115 -23.42 -35.19 -13.10
C PRO A 115 -22.85 -33.96 -12.39
N LEU A 116 -21.88 -34.18 -11.50
CA LEU A 116 -21.19 -33.13 -10.74
C LEU A 116 -22.08 -32.29 -9.80
N ALA A 117 -23.34 -32.68 -9.57
CA ALA A 117 -24.24 -31.98 -8.64
C ALA A 117 -23.67 -31.84 -7.21
N LYS A 118 -22.94 -32.87 -6.74
CA LYS A 118 -22.26 -32.84 -5.45
C LYS A 118 -21.16 -31.77 -5.42
N CYS A 119 -20.35 -31.67 -6.48
CA CYS A 119 -19.31 -30.66 -6.62
C CYS A 119 -19.93 -29.25 -6.70
N TRP A 120 -21.01 -29.09 -7.47
CA TRP A 120 -21.76 -27.84 -7.53
C TRP A 120 -22.28 -27.41 -6.16
N PHE A 121 -22.97 -28.30 -5.45
CA PHE A 121 -23.54 -28.00 -4.14
C PHE A 121 -22.47 -27.68 -3.11
N ALA A 122 -21.34 -28.40 -3.14
CA ALA A 122 -20.18 -28.11 -2.29
C ALA A 122 -19.58 -26.73 -2.59
N CYS A 123 -19.37 -26.38 -3.86
CA CYS A 123 -18.89 -25.05 -4.26
C CYS A 123 -19.88 -23.94 -3.89
N LEU A 124 -21.19 -24.17 -4.06
CA LEU A 124 -22.21 -23.19 -3.70
C LEU A 124 -22.23 -22.94 -2.18
N ILE A 125 -22.23 -24.00 -1.37
CA ILE A 125 -22.13 -23.86 0.10
C ILE A 125 -20.86 -23.11 0.48
N LEU A 126 -19.73 -23.49 -0.12
CA LEU A 126 -18.45 -22.84 0.16
C LEU A 126 -18.53 -21.35 -0.13
N VAL A 127 -19.07 -20.92 -1.27
CA VAL A 127 -19.22 -19.48 -1.61
C VAL A 127 -20.22 -18.80 -0.67
N LEU A 128 -21.37 -19.40 -0.39
CA LEU A 128 -22.41 -18.83 0.49
C LEU A 128 -21.97 -18.71 1.95
N VAL A 129 -20.97 -19.48 2.39
CA VAL A 129 -20.39 -19.37 3.73
C VAL A 129 -19.13 -18.50 3.73
N ALA A 130 -18.21 -18.74 2.81
CA ALA A 130 -16.91 -18.06 2.78
C ALA A 130 -17.06 -16.57 2.49
N GLU A 131 -17.91 -16.14 1.54
CA GLU A 131 -18.00 -14.72 1.19
C GLU A 131 -18.59 -13.87 2.31
N PRO A 132 -19.69 -14.24 2.99
CA PRO A 132 -20.18 -13.48 4.14
C PRO A 132 -19.21 -13.49 5.32
N VAL A 133 -18.57 -14.63 5.61
CA VAL A 133 -17.58 -14.72 6.70
C VAL A 133 -16.37 -13.83 6.37
N ALA A 134 -15.85 -13.90 5.15
CA ALA A 134 -14.77 -13.04 4.68
C ALA A 134 -15.17 -11.56 4.72
N TYR A 135 -16.41 -11.22 4.35
CA TYR A 135 -16.93 -9.87 4.48
C TYR A 135 -16.96 -9.39 5.94
N VAL A 136 -17.41 -10.23 6.88
CA VAL A 136 -17.40 -9.91 8.33
C VAL A 136 -15.98 -9.76 8.86
N ILE A 137 -15.06 -10.65 8.49
CA ILE A 137 -13.64 -10.55 8.88
C ILE A 137 -13.03 -9.25 8.32
N LYS A 138 -13.25 -8.97 7.03
CA LYS A 138 -12.78 -7.75 6.36
C LYS A 138 -13.32 -6.51 7.06
N SER A 139 -14.64 -6.41 7.23
CA SER A 139 -15.27 -5.26 7.90
C SER A 139 -14.82 -5.09 9.34
N THR A 140 -14.59 -6.19 10.07
CA THR A 140 -14.06 -6.15 11.44
C THR A 140 -12.60 -5.67 11.46
N ARG A 141 -11.75 -6.14 10.54
CA ARG A 141 -10.36 -5.66 10.39
C ARG A 141 -10.31 -4.17 10.05
N GLU A 142 -11.25 -3.69 9.25
CA GLU A 142 -11.33 -2.30 8.80
C GLU A 142 -11.94 -1.36 9.84
N ARG A 143 -12.65 -1.89 10.85
CA ARG A 143 -13.30 -1.11 11.91
C ARG A 143 -12.26 -0.36 12.74
N LEU A 144 -12.62 0.85 13.16
CA LEU A 144 -11.80 1.62 14.09
C LEU A 144 -11.86 1.03 15.49
N ASN A 145 -10.70 0.88 16.10
CA ASN A 145 -10.58 0.64 17.54
C ASN A 145 -10.41 1.99 18.25
N ILE A 146 -11.53 2.62 18.60
CA ILE A 146 -11.51 3.91 19.29
C ILE A 146 -11.35 3.64 20.79
N PRO A 147 -10.27 4.10 21.43
CA PRO A 147 -10.04 3.85 22.84
C PRO A 147 -11.06 4.60 23.71
N VAL A 148 -11.37 4.05 24.87
CA VAL A 148 -12.16 4.76 25.89
C VAL A 148 -11.34 5.94 26.38
N LEU A 149 -11.85 7.15 26.18
CA LEU A 149 -11.19 8.36 26.62
C LEU A 149 -11.38 8.60 28.12
N PRO A 150 -10.43 9.26 28.78
CA PRO A 150 -10.59 9.68 30.17
C PRO A 150 -11.85 10.52 30.35
N ALA A 151 -12.51 10.42 31.51
CA ALA A 151 -13.70 11.22 31.83
C ALA A 151 -13.36 12.61 32.39
N GLY A 152 -12.15 12.78 32.94
CA GLY A 152 -11.74 14.02 33.61
C GLY A 152 -11.53 15.20 32.67
N GLN A 153 -11.99 16.37 33.11
CA GLN A 153 -11.64 17.68 32.57
C GLN A 153 -11.12 18.55 33.71
N THR A 154 -10.08 19.33 33.45
CA THR A 154 -9.54 20.29 34.41
C THR A 154 -10.14 21.66 34.13
N ASP A 155 -10.78 22.28 35.12
CA ASP A 155 -11.32 23.63 34.98
C ASP A 155 -10.21 24.64 34.66
N GLY A 156 -10.49 25.54 33.71
CA GLY A 156 -9.55 26.56 33.23
C GLY A 156 -8.50 26.06 32.23
N GLU A 157 -8.40 24.74 31.99
CA GLU A 157 -7.59 24.19 30.92
C GLU A 157 -8.44 23.91 29.67
N PHE A 158 -7.81 23.98 28.49
CA PHE A 158 -8.39 23.57 27.22
C PHE A 158 -7.48 22.53 26.58
N HIS A 159 -7.90 21.26 26.62
CA HIS A 159 -7.10 20.14 26.18
C HIS A 159 -7.30 19.87 24.70
N VAL A 160 -6.21 19.90 23.94
CA VAL A 160 -6.23 19.60 22.51
C VAL A 160 -5.37 18.37 22.25
N ALA A 161 -5.96 17.32 21.70
CA ALA A 161 -5.22 16.14 21.26
C ALA A 161 -4.91 16.27 19.76
N ALA A 162 -3.65 16.10 19.38
CA ALA A 162 -3.23 16.10 17.99
C ALA A 162 -2.76 14.69 17.59
N ILE A 163 -3.50 14.09 16.66
CA ILE A 163 -3.18 12.79 16.05
C ILE A 163 -2.86 12.98 14.57
N GLY A 164 -1.96 12.16 14.06
CA GLY A 164 -1.56 12.19 12.66
C GLY A 164 -0.18 11.60 12.43
N GLU A 165 0.41 11.99 11.31
CA GLU A 165 1.68 11.46 10.80
C GLU A 165 2.88 12.40 11.03
N SER A 166 3.96 12.20 10.25
CA SER A 166 5.22 12.96 10.34
C SER A 166 5.04 14.49 10.34
N SER A 167 4.15 15.03 9.50
CA SER A 167 3.89 16.47 9.46
C SER A 167 3.23 16.98 10.74
N MET A 168 2.32 16.21 11.35
CA MET A 168 1.70 16.57 12.63
C MET A 168 2.72 16.54 13.78
N ILE A 169 3.69 15.60 13.73
CA ILE A 169 4.83 15.60 14.65
C ILE A 169 5.66 16.87 14.49
N GLY A 170 5.86 17.33 13.25
CA GLY A 170 6.59 18.55 12.90
C GLY A 170 7.69 18.38 11.86
N TRP A 171 7.79 17.24 11.17
CA TRP A 171 8.70 17.10 10.02
C TRP A 171 8.30 18.05 8.88
N PRO A 172 9.27 18.70 8.18
CA PRO A 172 10.71 18.53 8.29
C PRO A 172 11.43 19.54 9.20
N TYR A 173 10.71 20.22 10.10
CA TYR A 173 11.29 21.23 10.99
C TYR A 173 12.07 20.57 12.13
N VAL A 174 13.29 20.15 11.82
CA VAL A 174 14.22 19.53 12.77
C VAL A 174 15.20 20.56 13.34
N SER A 175 15.58 20.36 14.60
CA SER A 175 16.62 21.15 15.24
C SER A 175 17.95 20.90 14.53
N ARG A 176 18.65 21.98 14.15
CA ARG A 176 20.02 21.88 13.61
C ARG A 176 21.05 21.52 14.68
N ALA A 177 20.64 21.47 15.95
CA ALA A 177 21.55 21.27 17.08
C ALA A 177 21.89 19.79 17.35
N ASP A 178 21.25 18.83 16.66
CA ASP A 178 21.60 17.42 16.77
C ASP A 178 21.73 16.73 15.41
N ASP A 179 22.75 15.87 15.30
CA ASP A 179 22.97 15.01 14.13
C ASP A 179 21.88 13.93 13.98
N LYS A 180 20.92 13.90 14.90
CA LYS A 180 19.81 12.95 14.96
C LYS A 180 18.55 13.44 14.23
N GLY A 181 18.49 14.73 13.86
CA GLY A 181 17.33 15.30 13.19
C GLY A 181 16.08 15.29 14.08
N THR A 182 16.23 15.64 15.35
CA THR A 182 15.08 15.69 16.27
C THR A 182 14.16 16.84 15.87
N VAL A 183 12.86 16.57 15.75
CA VAL A 183 11.86 17.59 15.41
C VAL A 183 11.86 18.71 16.45
N ASP A 184 11.93 19.96 16.00
CA ASP A 184 11.80 21.13 16.85
C ASP A 184 10.33 21.28 17.25
N PRO A 185 9.98 21.08 18.53
CA PRO A 185 8.59 21.07 18.96
C PRO A 185 7.90 22.43 18.78
N ARG A 186 8.63 23.52 18.58
CA ARG A 186 8.06 24.87 18.42
C ARG A 186 7.36 25.06 17.07
N PHE A 187 7.80 24.33 16.04
CA PHE A 187 7.32 24.50 14.67
C PHE A 187 6.40 23.37 14.20
N CYS A 188 6.04 22.45 15.09
CA CYS A 188 5.03 21.44 14.78
C CYS A 188 3.63 22.09 14.66
N ILE A 189 2.76 21.48 13.85
CA ILE A 189 1.38 21.94 13.67
C ILE A 189 0.68 22.17 15.03
N PRO A 190 0.77 21.24 16.01
CA PRO A 190 0.18 21.44 17.32
C PRO A 190 0.68 22.69 18.06
N ALA A 191 1.98 22.97 18.03
CA ALA A 191 2.55 24.11 18.76
C ALA A 191 2.12 25.46 18.17
N VAL A 192 2.14 25.58 16.83
CA VAL A 192 1.64 26.78 16.14
C VAL A 192 0.15 26.99 16.43
N TYR A 193 -0.62 25.90 16.40
CA TYR A 193 -2.04 25.93 16.71
C TYR A 193 -2.32 26.38 18.15
N ALA A 194 -1.57 25.84 19.11
CA ALA A 194 -1.68 26.20 20.53
C ALA A 194 -1.36 27.67 20.78
N TRP A 195 -0.26 28.14 20.18
CA TRP A 195 0.15 29.54 20.28
C TRP A 195 -0.97 30.46 19.79
N ARG A 196 -1.60 30.12 18.66
CA ARG A 196 -2.70 30.90 18.10
C ARG A 196 -3.96 30.84 18.96
N LEU A 197 -4.34 29.66 19.44
CA LEU A 197 -5.48 29.50 20.35
C LEU A 197 -5.30 30.31 21.64
N GLY A 198 -4.10 30.34 22.21
CA GLY A 198 -3.80 31.11 23.42
C GLY A 198 -3.97 32.61 23.24
N GLN A 199 -3.85 33.15 22.01
CA GLN A 199 -4.17 34.55 21.73
C GLN A 199 -5.68 34.83 21.73
N PHE A 200 -6.51 33.86 21.34
CA PHE A 200 -7.96 34.00 21.28
C PHE A 200 -8.66 33.71 22.61
N TYR A 201 -8.06 32.84 23.43
CA TYR A 201 -8.59 32.42 24.74
C TYR A 201 -7.56 32.69 25.85
N PRO A 202 -7.20 33.95 26.13
CA PRO A 202 -6.17 34.29 27.12
C PRO A 202 -6.53 33.84 28.54
N GLU A 203 -7.81 33.61 28.83
CA GLU A 203 -8.33 33.13 30.11
C GLU A 203 -8.17 31.62 30.30
N LYS A 204 -7.87 30.87 29.23
CA LYS A 204 -7.71 29.41 29.27
C LYS A 204 -6.27 29.00 29.07
N LYS A 205 -5.82 28.04 29.87
CA LYS A 205 -4.53 27.37 29.65
C LYS A 205 -4.69 26.32 28.57
N ILE A 206 -4.14 26.58 27.38
CA ILE A 206 -4.13 25.61 26.28
C ILE A 206 -3.12 24.51 26.58
N VAL A 207 -3.58 23.25 26.64
CA VAL A 207 -2.75 22.07 26.88
C VAL A 207 -2.77 21.19 25.64
N MET A 208 -1.66 21.17 24.89
CA MET A 208 -1.52 20.32 23.71
C MET A 208 -0.96 18.94 24.06
N HIS A 209 -1.62 17.91 23.55
CA HIS A 209 -1.13 16.54 23.54
C HIS A 209 -0.77 16.15 22.11
N ASN A 210 0.50 16.36 21.71
CA ASN A 210 0.99 15.85 20.44
C ASN A 210 1.34 14.37 20.57
N ILE A 211 0.42 13.51 20.10
CA ILE A 211 0.53 12.04 20.15
C ILE A 211 0.62 11.45 18.74
N ALA A 212 0.95 12.29 17.75
CA ALA A 212 1.21 11.87 16.39
C ALA A 212 2.43 10.93 16.30
N VAL A 213 2.39 10.00 15.36
CA VAL A 213 3.45 9.02 15.13
C VAL A 213 3.70 8.93 13.63
N GLN A 214 4.97 8.96 13.23
CA GLN A 214 5.35 8.97 11.82
C GLN A 214 4.89 7.68 11.16
N GLY A 215 4.41 7.81 9.93
CA GLY A 215 4.05 6.64 9.15
C GLY A 215 2.90 5.87 9.79
N LEU A 216 1.90 6.51 10.40
CA LEU A 216 0.66 5.85 10.82
C LEU A 216 -0.48 6.17 9.85
N SER A 217 -1.36 5.19 9.63
CA SER A 217 -2.70 5.37 9.05
C SER A 217 -3.64 6.01 10.06
N VAL A 218 -4.77 6.54 9.60
CA VAL A 218 -5.78 7.18 10.46
C VAL A 218 -6.28 6.22 11.53
N LYS A 219 -6.42 4.93 11.20
CA LYS A 219 -6.82 3.90 12.15
C LYS A 219 -5.84 3.80 13.32
N LEU A 220 -4.54 3.67 13.02
CA LEU A 220 -3.51 3.55 14.05
C LEU A 220 -3.26 4.87 14.78
N ALA A 221 -3.45 6.01 14.11
CA ALA A 221 -3.37 7.34 14.70
C ALA A 221 -4.48 7.55 15.75
N ILE A 222 -5.71 7.08 15.48
CA ILE A 222 -6.83 7.14 16.44
C ILE A 222 -6.55 6.27 17.68
N GLU A 223 -5.91 5.10 17.53
CA GLU A 223 -5.52 4.25 18.66
C GLU A 223 -4.54 4.96 19.62
N GLN A 224 -3.80 5.97 19.15
CA GLN A 224 -2.90 6.78 19.99
C GLN A 224 -3.64 7.59 21.04
N LEU A 225 -4.95 7.83 20.87
CA LEU A 225 -5.78 8.52 21.87
C LEU A 225 -5.80 7.80 23.23
N SER A 226 -5.46 6.51 23.27
CA SER A 226 -5.31 5.73 24.50
C SER A 226 -4.21 6.27 25.43
N LYS A 227 -3.28 7.08 24.90
CA LYS A 227 -2.20 7.72 25.65
C LYS A 227 -2.65 8.97 26.42
N LEU A 228 -3.86 9.47 26.14
CA LEU A 228 -4.38 10.66 26.80
C LEU A 228 -4.68 10.37 28.27
N LYS A 229 -4.30 11.31 29.14
CA LYS A 229 -4.61 11.28 30.57
C LYS A 229 -5.81 12.15 30.95
N GLN A 230 -6.20 13.05 30.06
CA GLN A 230 -7.34 13.95 30.21
C GLN A 230 -8.23 13.87 28.98
N ARG A 231 -9.53 14.13 29.16
CA ARG A 231 -10.47 14.20 28.04
C ARG A 231 -10.11 15.40 27.15
N PRO A 232 -9.94 15.23 25.83
CA PRO A 232 -9.71 16.35 24.94
C PRO A 232 -11.02 17.12 24.69
N ASP A 233 -10.93 18.45 24.64
CA ASP A 233 -11.99 19.34 24.19
C ASP A 233 -12.02 19.43 22.65
N LEU A 234 -10.83 19.33 22.05
CA LEU A 234 -10.60 19.34 20.61
C LEU A 234 -9.64 18.21 20.20
N ILE A 235 -9.99 17.48 19.15
CA ILE A 235 -9.09 16.54 18.47
C ILE A 235 -8.73 17.10 17.09
N LEU A 236 -7.44 17.36 16.88
CA LEU A 236 -6.87 17.69 15.58
C LEU A 236 -6.46 16.40 14.87
N VAL A 237 -6.98 16.18 13.67
CA VAL A 237 -6.69 15.02 12.85
C VAL A 237 -5.99 15.47 11.58
N TYR A 238 -4.74 15.04 11.41
CA TYR A 238 -3.99 15.19 10.16
C TYR A 238 -3.72 13.80 9.60
N ALA A 239 -4.44 13.42 8.54
CA ALA A 239 -4.38 12.09 7.96
C ALA A 239 -4.63 12.14 6.46
N GLY A 240 -3.99 11.25 5.71
CA GLY A 240 -4.18 11.17 4.27
C GLY A 240 -2.97 10.59 3.53
N HIS A 241 -1.74 11.06 3.80
CA HIS A 241 -0.59 10.58 3.05
C HIS A 241 -0.37 9.08 3.27
N ASN A 242 -0.34 8.61 4.53
CA ASN A 242 -0.09 7.19 4.81
C ASN A 242 -1.27 6.23 4.58
N GLU A 243 -2.48 6.70 4.27
CA GLU A 243 -3.62 5.79 4.05
C GLU A 243 -3.47 4.95 2.80
N PHE A 244 -2.69 5.52 1.90
CA PHE A 244 -2.21 4.91 0.69
C PHE A 244 -0.72 4.68 0.84
N TYR A 245 -0.20 4.27 2.00
CA TYR A 245 1.13 3.65 2.25
C TYR A 245 1.08 2.48 3.25
N HIS A 246 0.07 2.42 4.12
CA HIS A 246 -0.20 1.25 4.96
C HIS A 246 -0.85 0.11 4.20
N ASP A 247 -0.48 -1.12 4.59
CA ASP A 247 -0.81 -2.41 3.98
C ASP A 247 0.07 -2.81 2.78
N VAL A 248 1.29 -3.26 3.12
CA VAL A 248 2.33 -3.82 2.23
C VAL A 248 1.85 -4.98 1.35
N GLU A 249 0.71 -5.57 1.72
CA GLU A 249 -0.04 -6.58 0.97
C GLU A 249 -0.25 -6.20 -0.50
N GLU A 250 -0.49 -4.93 -0.79
CA GLU A 250 -0.88 -4.50 -2.14
C GLU A 250 0.29 -3.89 -2.92
N LEU A 251 1.51 -3.93 -2.35
CA LEU A 251 2.78 -3.49 -2.95
C LEU A 251 3.49 -4.57 -3.77
N SER A 252 3.02 -5.82 -3.71
CA SER A 252 3.60 -6.96 -4.44
C SER A 252 3.29 -6.95 -5.96
N THR A 253 2.87 -5.82 -6.53
CA THR A 253 2.33 -5.76 -7.91
C THR A 253 3.42 -5.69 -8.99
N GLN A 254 4.70 -5.59 -8.63
CA GLN A 254 5.77 -5.59 -9.63
C GLN A 254 5.91 -6.93 -10.36
N SER A 255 5.44 -7.98 -9.72
CA SER A 255 5.77 -9.35 -10.02
C SER A 255 4.49 -10.09 -10.34
N LYS A 256 3.88 -9.64 -11.43
CA LYS A 256 2.59 -10.10 -11.97
C LYS A 256 2.53 -11.62 -11.96
N PRO A 257 1.87 -12.27 -10.98
CA PRO A 257 1.72 -13.71 -11.01
C PRO A 257 0.91 -14.10 -12.25
N LEU A 258 1.02 -15.37 -12.65
CA LEU A 258 0.18 -15.89 -13.73
C LEU A 258 -1.29 -15.58 -13.45
N PHE A 259 -1.98 -15.09 -14.48
CA PHE A 259 -3.37 -14.65 -14.43
C PHE A 259 -3.67 -13.43 -13.53
N TYR A 260 -2.68 -12.61 -13.17
CA TYR A 260 -2.89 -11.35 -12.43
C TYR A 260 -3.97 -10.43 -13.03
N TRP A 261 -4.14 -10.45 -14.36
CA TRP A 261 -5.19 -9.67 -15.04
C TRP A 261 -6.61 -10.01 -14.56
N LEU A 262 -6.82 -11.18 -13.93
CA LEU A 262 -8.09 -11.57 -13.30
C LEU A 262 -8.34 -10.86 -11.97
N ASP A 263 -7.30 -10.37 -11.29
CA ASP A 263 -7.43 -9.77 -9.95
C ASP A 263 -8.40 -8.60 -9.95
N ARG A 264 -8.45 -7.84 -11.05
CA ARG A 264 -9.44 -6.76 -11.22
C ARG A 264 -10.86 -7.26 -11.01
N HIS A 265 -11.19 -8.47 -11.46
CA HIS A 265 -12.54 -9.02 -11.31
C HIS A 265 -12.68 -9.76 -9.99
N LEU A 266 -11.66 -10.53 -9.59
CA LEU A 266 -11.69 -11.35 -8.39
C LEU A 266 -11.66 -10.54 -7.09
N ASN A 267 -11.13 -9.32 -7.11
CA ASN A 267 -11.13 -8.39 -5.97
C ASN A 267 -12.54 -7.98 -5.53
N ALA A 268 -13.57 -8.20 -6.36
CA ALA A 268 -14.96 -8.05 -5.95
C ALA A 268 -15.38 -9.07 -4.87
N SER A 269 -14.70 -10.23 -4.80
CA SER A 269 -14.96 -11.25 -3.79
C SER A 269 -14.16 -10.95 -2.51
N PRO A 270 -14.82 -10.75 -1.34
CA PRO A 270 -14.14 -10.54 -0.07
C PRO A 270 -13.16 -11.66 0.29
N THR A 271 -13.48 -12.90 -0.09
CA THR A 271 -12.63 -14.07 0.18
C THR A 271 -11.31 -13.99 -0.55
N PHE A 272 -11.38 -13.77 -1.87
CA PHE A 272 -10.18 -13.58 -2.69
C PHE A 272 -9.36 -12.40 -2.20
N TYR A 273 -10.00 -11.26 -1.93
CA TYR A 273 -9.33 -10.07 -1.45
C TYR A 273 -8.50 -10.36 -0.19
N LEU A 274 -9.11 -10.93 0.85
CA LEU A 274 -8.42 -11.21 2.12
C LEU A 274 -7.26 -12.21 2.00
N VAL A 275 -7.45 -13.29 1.23
CA VAL A 275 -6.43 -14.33 1.12
C VAL A 275 -5.30 -13.87 0.20
N ASN A 276 -5.64 -13.23 -0.93
CA ASN A 276 -4.66 -12.72 -1.87
C ASN A 276 -3.83 -11.60 -1.23
N SER A 277 -4.45 -10.73 -0.43
CA SER A 277 -3.74 -9.65 0.27
C SER A 277 -2.71 -10.22 1.26
N GLU A 278 -3.10 -11.15 2.14
CA GLU A 278 -2.19 -11.79 3.09
C GLU A 278 -1.02 -12.52 2.40
N LEU A 279 -1.30 -13.28 1.33
CA LEU A 279 -0.25 -13.94 0.54
C LEU A 279 0.68 -12.92 -0.10
N ALA A 280 0.12 -11.81 -0.58
CA ALA A 280 0.85 -10.75 -1.22
C ALA A 280 1.77 -9.98 -0.25
N ALA A 281 1.39 -9.72 1.02
CA ALA A 281 2.30 -9.09 1.99
C ALA A 281 3.55 -9.93 2.22
N ARG A 282 3.34 -11.23 2.41
CA ARG A 282 4.42 -12.17 2.68
C ARG A 282 5.38 -12.27 1.50
N SER A 283 4.87 -12.12 0.28
CA SER A 283 5.70 -12.05 -0.93
C SER A 283 6.39 -10.69 -1.12
N ALA A 284 5.70 -9.57 -0.88
CA ALA A 284 6.20 -8.21 -1.07
C ALA A 284 7.42 -7.89 -0.20
N LEU A 285 7.42 -8.37 1.05
CA LEU A 285 8.53 -8.17 2.00
C LEU A 285 9.86 -8.75 1.49
N ARG A 286 9.84 -9.70 0.55
CA ARG A 286 11.04 -10.29 -0.07
C ARG A 286 11.46 -9.63 -1.37
N GLU A 287 10.51 -9.02 -2.08
CA GLU A 287 10.78 -8.36 -3.36
C GLU A 287 11.42 -6.99 -3.20
N LEU A 288 11.42 -6.43 -1.98
CA LEU A 288 12.06 -5.17 -1.57
C LEU A 288 13.60 -5.16 -1.76
N VAL A 289 14.07 -5.30 -3.01
CA VAL A 289 15.43 -4.96 -3.44
C VAL A 289 15.48 -3.46 -3.73
N VAL A 290 15.88 -2.62 -2.78
CA VAL A 290 16.06 -1.19 -3.02
C VAL A 290 17.04 -1.00 -4.17
N GLY A 291 16.55 -0.60 -5.34
CA GLY A 291 17.39 -0.31 -6.48
C GLY A 291 17.61 1.20 -6.60
N GLU A 292 18.81 1.59 -7.02
CA GLU A 292 19.22 2.99 -7.10
C GLU A 292 18.72 3.65 -8.41
N GLY A 293 17.43 3.97 -8.50
CA GLY A 293 16.92 4.85 -9.58
C GLY A 293 15.43 4.74 -9.89
N ARG A 294 14.84 5.78 -10.50
CA ARG A 294 13.46 5.80 -11.01
C ARG A 294 13.44 5.45 -12.50
N VAL A 295 12.52 4.59 -12.93
CA VAL A 295 12.40 4.17 -14.34
C VAL A 295 11.45 5.13 -15.07
N PHE A 296 11.69 5.37 -16.36
CA PHE A 296 10.87 6.28 -17.17
C PHE A 296 9.37 5.93 -17.16
N ALA A 297 9.02 4.66 -17.40
CA ALA A 297 7.65 4.17 -17.37
C ALA A 297 7.55 2.96 -16.46
N GLU A 298 6.70 3.08 -15.44
CA GLU A 298 6.53 2.09 -14.38
C GLU A 298 5.13 1.45 -14.41
N HIS A 299 4.92 0.42 -13.60
CA HIS A 299 3.59 -0.17 -13.39
C HIS A 299 2.85 0.56 -12.26
N PRO A 300 1.51 0.73 -12.37
CA PRO A 300 0.74 1.37 -11.31
C PRO A 300 0.83 0.51 -10.06
N VAL A 301 1.01 1.13 -8.90
CA VAL A 301 1.22 0.31 -7.70
C VAL A 301 -0.08 -0.30 -7.20
N SER A 302 -1.19 0.40 -7.39
CA SER A 302 -2.53 -0.10 -7.10
C SER A 302 -3.38 -0.08 -8.37
N ASN A 303 -4.18 -1.11 -8.57
CA ASN A 303 -5.22 -1.06 -9.59
C ASN A 303 -6.39 -0.16 -9.12
N ARG A 304 -7.21 0.30 -10.07
CA ARG A 304 -8.31 1.24 -9.80
C ARG A 304 -9.29 0.76 -8.72
N LEU A 305 -9.60 -0.53 -8.67
CA LEU A 305 -10.56 -1.08 -7.72
C LEU A 305 -9.99 -1.14 -6.31
N THR A 306 -8.73 -1.55 -6.17
CA THR A 306 -8.00 -1.51 -4.91
C THR A 306 -7.90 -0.08 -4.37
N PHE A 307 -7.58 0.89 -5.23
CA PHE A 307 -7.59 2.31 -4.86
C PHE A 307 -8.97 2.77 -4.37
N GLN A 308 -10.05 2.40 -5.06
CA GLN A 308 -11.42 2.72 -4.64
C GLN A 308 -11.78 2.08 -3.30
N HIS A 309 -11.39 0.82 -3.06
CA HIS A 309 -11.60 0.15 -1.78
C HIS A 309 -10.89 0.86 -0.64
N ARG A 310 -9.65 1.34 -0.85
CA ARG A 310 -8.93 2.12 0.16
C ARG A 310 -9.60 3.45 0.45
N LEU A 311 -10.04 4.16 -0.59
CA LEU A 311 -10.75 5.42 -0.43
C LEU A 311 -12.04 5.22 0.37
N GLU A 312 -12.79 4.16 0.07
CA GLU A 312 -14.02 3.81 0.78
C GLU A 312 -13.75 3.37 2.23
N ARG A 313 -12.68 2.60 2.46
CA ARG A 313 -12.22 2.26 3.82
C ARG A 313 -11.85 3.50 4.61
N PHE A 314 -11.03 4.38 4.03
CA PHE A 314 -10.61 5.62 4.66
C PHE A 314 -11.83 6.49 4.98
N ARG A 315 -12.73 6.68 4.02
CA ARG A 315 -13.99 7.40 4.21
C ARG A 315 -14.81 6.84 5.39
N ARG A 316 -15.06 5.52 5.41
CA ARG A 316 -15.84 4.88 6.49
C ARG A 316 -15.16 5.01 7.85
N GLN A 317 -13.83 5.03 7.91
CA GLN A 317 -13.09 5.27 9.16
C GLN A 317 -13.24 6.72 9.62
N LEU A 318 -13.09 7.70 8.72
CA LEU A 318 -13.33 9.10 9.04
C LEU A 318 -14.77 9.33 9.54
N GLU A 319 -15.77 8.75 8.87
CA GLU A 319 -17.18 8.84 9.24
C GLU A 319 -17.46 8.21 10.62
N GLN A 320 -16.89 7.04 10.91
CA GLN A 320 -16.98 6.39 12.22
C GLN A 320 -16.39 7.26 13.33
N PHE A 321 -15.20 7.83 13.11
CA PHE A 321 -14.55 8.68 14.11
C PHE A 321 -15.29 10.00 14.30
N ALA A 322 -15.77 10.61 13.21
CA ALA A 322 -16.61 11.82 13.29
C ALA A 322 -17.91 11.56 14.06
N GLY A 323 -18.54 10.40 13.86
CA GLY A 323 -19.69 9.95 14.64
C GLY A 323 -19.37 9.84 16.12
N TYR A 324 -18.29 9.13 16.45
CA TYR A 324 -17.81 9.01 17.83
C TYR A 324 -17.58 10.36 18.50
N CYS A 325 -16.89 11.29 17.84
CA CYS A 325 -16.65 12.63 18.38
C CYS A 325 -17.96 13.38 18.65
N ARG A 326 -18.95 13.31 17.74
CA ARG A 326 -20.26 13.93 17.94
C ARG A 326 -21.01 13.33 19.11
N ASP A 327 -21.10 12.00 19.17
CA ASP A 327 -21.86 11.27 20.19
C ASP A 327 -21.28 11.49 21.60
N ASN A 328 -19.98 11.78 21.68
CA ASN A 328 -19.29 12.06 22.93
C ASN A 328 -19.11 13.55 23.20
N GLY A 329 -19.63 14.47 22.37
CA GLY A 329 -19.49 15.91 22.57
C GLY A 329 -18.03 16.39 22.57
N ILE A 330 -17.22 15.87 21.64
CA ILE A 330 -15.81 16.24 21.44
C ILE A 330 -15.69 16.97 20.10
N THR A 331 -15.07 18.14 20.10
CA THR A 331 -14.85 18.87 18.86
C THR A 331 -13.76 18.14 18.06
N SER A 332 -13.99 17.91 16.76
CA SER A 332 -12.96 17.39 15.86
C SER A 332 -12.71 18.34 14.71
N GLN A 333 -11.44 18.52 14.37
CA GLN A 333 -11.00 19.30 13.22
C GLN A 333 -10.09 18.47 12.35
N TRP A 334 -10.34 18.55 11.05
CA TRP A 334 -9.69 17.71 10.05
C TRP A 334 -8.83 18.60 9.17
N ILE A 335 -7.54 18.29 9.16
CA ILE A 335 -6.54 18.99 8.37
C ILE A 335 -6.27 18.12 7.15
N VAL A 336 -6.67 18.64 5.98
CA VAL A 336 -6.31 18.02 4.71
C VAL A 336 -4.81 18.22 4.52
N PRO A 337 -4.02 17.13 4.39
CA PRO A 337 -2.59 17.25 4.19
C PRO A 337 -2.29 18.07 2.94
N ALA A 338 -1.31 18.96 3.04
CA ALA A 338 -0.91 19.77 1.90
C ALA A 338 0.13 19.03 1.05
N SER A 339 -0.07 19.05 -0.27
CA SER A 339 0.91 18.57 -1.25
C SER A 339 1.80 19.73 -1.72
N ALA A 340 3.11 19.55 -1.73
CA ALA A 340 4.06 20.49 -2.32
C ALA A 340 4.16 20.25 -3.84
N GLU A 341 3.12 20.66 -4.57
CA GLU A 341 2.89 20.28 -5.98
C GLU A 341 4.03 20.68 -6.93
N SER A 342 4.74 21.78 -6.65
CA SER A 342 5.82 22.30 -7.50
C SER A 342 7.23 21.90 -7.04
N VAL A 343 7.36 21.17 -5.93
CA VAL A 343 8.67 20.87 -5.30
C VAL A 343 8.98 19.38 -5.33
N TYR A 344 7.93 18.56 -5.48
CA TYR A 344 8.04 17.12 -5.49
C TYR A 344 7.76 16.62 -6.91
N GLU A 345 8.81 16.15 -7.59
CA GLU A 345 8.66 15.39 -8.83
C GLU A 345 7.75 14.18 -8.56
N PRO A 346 6.93 13.75 -9.54
CA PRO A 346 6.12 12.56 -9.37
C PRO A 346 7.01 11.39 -8.98
N ASP A 347 6.53 10.53 -8.09
CA ASP A 347 7.29 9.34 -7.70
C ASP A 347 7.20 8.27 -8.79
N ARG A 348 6.07 8.19 -9.51
CA ARG A 348 5.82 7.12 -10.48
C ARG A 348 4.94 7.55 -11.65
N SER A 349 5.48 7.43 -12.86
CA SER A 349 4.75 7.68 -14.11
C SER A 349 4.37 6.36 -14.78
N VAL A 350 3.11 6.24 -15.20
CA VAL A 350 2.55 5.01 -15.78
C VAL A 350 2.00 5.31 -17.16
N VAL A 351 2.29 4.42 -18.12
CA VAL A 351 1.72 4.49 -19.46
C VAL A 351 0.38 3.75 -19.54
N SER A 352 -0.44 4.12 -20.50
CA SER A 352 -1.75 3.50 -20.75
C SER A 352 -1.63 1.99 -21.00
N GLU A 353 -2.64 1.22 -20.59
CA GLU A 353 -2.67 -0.23 -20.85
C GLU A 353 -2.57 -0.52 -22.35
N GLY A 354 -1.73 -1.49 -22.73
CA GLY A 354 -1.50 -1.85 -24.14
C GLY A 354 -0.42 -1.04 -24.85
N THR A 355 0.18 -0.03 -24.19
CA THR A 355 1.35 0.70 -24.75
C THR A 355 2.49 -0.28 -25.03
N SER A 356 2.96 -0.32 -26.27
CA SER A 356 4.02 -1.26 -26.68
C SER A 356 5.40 -0.82 -26.15
N SER A 357 6.33 -1.76 -25.97
CA SER A 357 7.71 -1.42 -25.59
C SER A 357 8.39 -0.46 -26.57
N SER A 358 8.06 -0.55 -27.86
CA SER A 358 8.57 0.37 -28.87
C SER A 358 8.08 1.81 -28.66
N GLU A 359 6.83 1.95 -28.22
CA GLU A 359 6.23 3.25 -27.93
C GLU A 359 6.81 3.86 -26.64
N VAL A 360 7.03 3.05 -25.61
CA VAL A 360 7.72 3.49 -24.38
C VAL A 360 9.13 3.98 -24.69
N ASN A 361 9.87 3.29 -25.56
CA ASN A 361 11.21 3.73 -25.97
C ASN A 361 11.18 5.03 -26.78
N ARG A 362 10.18 5.20 -27.66
CA ARG A 362 9.94 6.46 -28.39
C ARG A 362 9.67 7.62 -27.43
N MET A 363 8.79 7.42 -26.45
CA MET A 363 8.49 8.42 -25.41
C MET A 363 9.74 8.80 -24.61
N ARG A 364 10.57 7.82 -24.23
CA ARG A 364 11.83 8.08 -23.54
C ARG A 364 12.78 8.94 -24.39
N SER A 365 12.93 8.63 -25.67
CA SER A 365 13.76 9.44 -26.56
C SER A 365 13.27 10.89 -26.68
N ARG A 366 11.95 11.09 -26.73
CA ARG A 366 11.33 12.43 -26.74
C ARG A 366 11.54 13.17 -25.43
N TYR A 367 11.48 12.45 -24.31
CA TYR A 367 11.81 13.00 -22.99
C TYR A 367 13.26 13.47 -22.92
N ASP A 368 14.22 12.65 -23.37
CA ASP A 368 15.64 13.01 -23.37
C ASP A 368 15.91 14.23 -24.28
N GLU A 369 15.23 14.32 -25.43
CA GLU A 369 15.26 15.50 -26.31
C GLU A 369 14.76 16.76 -25.59
N ALA A 370 13.62 16.68 -24.89
CA ALA A 370 13.06 17.79 -24.13
C ALA A 370 13.98 18.23 -22.99
N LEU A 371 14.62 17.29 -22.28
CA LEU A 371 15.60 17.61 -21.24
C LEU A 371 16.80 18.41 -21.78
N VAL A 372 17.29 18.09 -22.98
CA VAL A 372 18.39 18.87 -23.61
C VAL A 372 17.93 20.28 -23.96
N LEU A 373 16.68 20.45 -24.37
CA LEU A 373 16.08 21.76 -24.64
C LEU A 373 15.91 22.59 -23.35
N GLU A 374 15.47 21.96 -22.26
CA GLU A 374 15.42 22.58 -20.93
C GLU A 374 16.79 23.06 -20.46
N GLN A 375 17.82 22.22 -20.59
CA GLN A 375 19.21 22.60 -20.25
C GLN A 375 19.70 23.78 -21.10
N SER A 376 19.21 23.88 -22.34
CA SER A 376 19.48 24.99 -23.25
C SER A 376 18.55 26.20 -23.03
N LYS A 377 17.69 26.17 -22.01
CA LYS A 377 16.67 27.19 -21.67
C LYS A 377 15.66 27.46 -22.79
N LYS A 378 15.47 26.50 -23.69
CA LYS A 378 14.49 26.55 -24.79
C LYS A 378 13.14 26.03 -24.31
N TRP A 379 12.55 26.71 -23.33
CA TRP A 379 11.36 26.27 -22.59
C TRP A 379 10.14 26.06 -23.49
N GLN A 380 9.93 26.91 -24.49
CA GLN A 380 8.83 26.77 -25.45
C GLN A 380 8.96 25.48 -26.29
N GLU A 381 10.17 25.16 -26.75
CA GLU A 381 10.43 23.96 -27.55
C GLU A 381 10.23 22.70 -26.69
N ALA A 382 10.77 22.68 -25.46
CA ALA A 382 10.56 21.57 -24.52
C ALA A 382 9.07 21.37 -24.18
N ALA A 383 8.36 22.45 -23.86
CA ALA A 383 6.93 22.42 -23.55
C ALA A 383 6.09 21.88 -24.72
N ALA A 384 6.47 22.16 -25.97
CA ALA A 384 5.79 21.61 -27.14
C ALA A 384 5.91 20.08 -27.19
N ILE A 385 7.11 19.53 -26.93
CA ILE A 385 7.33 18.08 -26.87
C ILE A 385 6.43 17.42 -25.81
N TYR A 386 6.40 17.97 -24.59
CA TYR A 386 5.57 17.41 -23.53
C TYR A 386 4.08 17.45 -23.86
N ARG A 387 3.59 18.55 -24.42
CA ARG A 387 2.18 18.65 -24.86
C ARG A 387 1.84 17.61 -25.92
N GLU A 388 2.70 17.41 -26.91
CA GLU A 388 2.49 16.39 -27.96
C GLU A 388 2.43 14.97 -27.40
N GLU A 389 3.29 14.63 -26.44
CA GLU A 389 3.26 13.31 -25.82
C GLU A 389 2.06 13.16 -24.87
N LEU A 390 1.64 14.21 -24.17
CA LEU A 390 0.44 14.23 -23.32
C LEU A 390 -0.87 14.04 -24.10
N VAL A 391 -0.93 14.42 -25.38
CA VAL A 391 -2.08 14.08 -26.25
C VAL A 391 -2.25 12.56 -26.38
N LYS A 392 -1.15 11.81 -26.39
CA LYS A 392 -1.16 10.34 -26.52
C LYS A 392 -1.24 9.65 -25.17
N GLN A 393 -0.59 10.22 -24.15
CA GLN A 393 -0.46 9.65 -22.81
C GLN A 393 -0.88 10.69 -21.77
N PRO A 394 -2.18 11.02 -21.68
CA PRO A 394 -2.69 12.09 -20.81
C PRO A 394 -2.59 11.76 -19.32
N GLY A 395 -2.19 10.54 -18.95
CA GLY A 395 -1.98 10.13 -17.57
C GLY A 395 -0.50 10.07 -17.14
N PHE A 396 0.43 10.55 -17.97
CA PHE A 396 1.85 10.42 -17.70
C PHE A 396 2.37 11.58 -16.84
N ALA A 397 2.41 11.36 -15.52
CA ALA A 397 2.69 12.38 -14.51
C ALA A 397 3.97 13.19 -14.74
N GLU A 398 5.06 12.55 -15.19
CA GLU A 398 6.35 13.24 -15.42
C GLU A 398 6.22 14.34 -16.47
N PHE A 399 5.45 14.13 -17.53
CA PHE A 399 5.29 15.14 -18.58
C PHE A 399 4.48 16.33 -18.09
N HIS A 400 3.46 16.12 -17.26
CA HIS A 400 2.75 17.21 -16.60
C HIS A 400 3.69 18.02 -15.70
N PHE A 401 4.52 17.36 -14.90
CA PHE A 401 5.48 18.04 -14.02
C PHE A 401 6.50 18.86 -14.80
N ARG A 402 7.16 18.27 -15.81
CA ARG A 402 8.16 18.98 -16.63
C ARG A 402 7.54 20.11 -17.46
N LEU A 403 6.32 19.91 -17.97
CA LEU A 403 5.57 20.97 -18.64
C LEU A 403 5.31 22.13 -17.67
N ALA A 404 4.91 21.85 -16.43
CA ALA A 404 4.73 22.86 -15.39
C ALA A 404 6.03 23.63 -15.09
N GLU A 405 7.18 22.93 -14.99
CA GLU A 405 8.49 23.59 -14.82
C GLU A 405 8.82 24.53 -15.98
N CYS A 406 8.61 24.10 -17.23
CA CYS A 406 8.80 24.95 -18.41
C CYS A 406 7.86 26.17 -18.37
N LEU A 407 6.60 25.99 -17.97
CA LEU A 407 5.61 27.06 -17.85
C LEU A 407 6.00 28.09 -16.79
N VAL A 408 6.56 27.66 -15.65
CA VAL A 408 7.11 28.54 -14.61
C VAL A 408 8.22 29.41 -15.18
N GLU A 409 9.16 28.82 -15.92
CA GLU A 409 10.28 29.57 -16.51
C GLU A 409 9.84 30.50 -17.65
N MET A 410 8.67 30.26 -18.26
CA MET A 410 8.01 31.18 -19.19
C MET A 410 7.11 32.23 -18.51
N GLY A 411 6.96 32.21 -17.18
CA GLY A 411 6.09 33.11 -16.44
C GLY A 411 4.59 32.81 -16.54
N GLN A 412 4.22 31.63 -17.04
CA GLN A 412 2.83 31.16 -17.23
C GLN A 412 2.35 30.39 -16.00
N TYR A 413 2.17 31.11 -14.89
CA TYR A 413 1.97 30.49 -13.57
C TYR A 413 0.62 29.79 -13.40
N ASP A 414 -0.45 30.32 -13.99
CA ASP A 414 -1.79 29.74 -13.88
C ASP A 414 -1.89 28.40 -14.62
N GLU A 415 -1.29 28.31 -15.82
CA GLU A 415 -1.14 27.05 -16.54
C GLU A 415 -0.20 26.09 -15.80
N ALA A 416 0.94 26.58 -15.29
CA ALA A 416 1.87 25.75 -14.53
C ALA A 416 1.20 25.09 -13.33
N HIS A 417 0.38 25.84 -12.58
CA HIS A 417 -0.34 25.30 -11.43
C HIS A 417 -1.31 24.17 -11.84
N LYS A 418 -2.04 24.32 -12.95
CA LYS A 418 -2.92 23.25 -13.46
C LYS A 418 -2.13 21.99 -13.79
N GLU A 419 -0.97 22.15 -14.42
CA GLU A 419 -0.10 21.04 -14.79
C GLU A 419 0.53 20.37 -13.55
N PHE A 420 0.94 21.12 -12.53
CA PHE A 420 1.39 20.55 -11.26
C PHE A 420 0.29 19.75 -10.53
N VAL A 421 -0.96 20.26 -10.55
CA VAL A 421 -2.12 19.53 -10.01
C VAL A 421 -2.35 18.23 -10.79
N LEU A 422 -2.28 18.27 -12.12
CA LEU A 422 -2.41 17.08 -12.97
C LEU A 422 -1.28 16.08 -12.72
N ALA A 423 -0.03 16.54 -12.57
CA ALA A 423 1.11 15.70 -12.21
C ALA A 423 0.86 14.96 -10.89
N ARG A 424 0.41 15.66 -9.85
CA ARG A 424 0.05 15.06 -8.54
C ARG A 424 -1.11 14.05 -8.66
N ASP A 425 -2.13 14.38 -9.44
CA ASP A 425 -3.34 13.56 -9.54
C ASP A 425 -3.14 12.33 -10.44
N THR A 426 -2.19 12.38 -11.36
CA THR A 426 -1.78 11.27 -12.23
C THR A 426 -0.58 10.48 -11.71
N ASP A 427 0.09 10.95 -10.66
CA ASP A 427 1.17 10.21 -9.99
C ASP A 427 0.64 8.88 -9.43
N ALA A 428 1.16 7.79 -9.98
CA ALA A 428 0.72 6.44 -9.63
C ALA A 428 1.38 5.89 -8.36
N ALA A 429 2.15 6.71 -7.63
CA ALA A 429 2.88 6.31 -6.43
C ALA A 429 2.03 6.17 -5.16
N ARG A 430 0.71 6.27 -5.24
CA ARG A 430 -0.19 5.94 -4.11
C ARG A 430 -0.36 4.42 -3.97
N PRO A 431 0.11 3.78 -2.88
CA PRO A 431 1.49 3.39 -2.50
C PRO A 431 2.08 2.26 -3.32
N GLY A 432 3.41 2.07 -3.36
CA GLY A 432 4.44 2.36 -2.33
C GLY A 432 5.88 1.99 -2.76
N PRO A 433 6.78 1.59 -1.83
CA PRO A 433 8.22 1.86 -1.90
C PRO A 433 8.98 1.00 -2.92
N THR A 434 9.95 1.63 -3.55
CA THR A 434 10.60 1.23 -4.79
C THR A 434 11.61 0.09 -4.65
N VAL A 435 11.56 -0.76 -5.66
CA VAL A 435 12.59 -1.70 -6.09
C VAL A 435 12.78 -1.48 -7.58
N THR A 436 14.02 -1.23 -7.99
CA THR A 436 14.37 -0.78 -9.34
C THR A 436 15.04 -1.89 -10.12
N ILE A 437 14.66 -2.03 -11.40
CA ILE A 437 15.52 -2.61 -12.44
C ILE A 437 15.95 -1.48 -13.38
N ALA A 438 17.23 -1.47 -13.72
CA ALA A 438 18.04 -0.36 -14.21
C ALA A 438 17.42 0.62 -15.23
N GLY A 439 17.57 1.92 -14.93
CA GLY A 439 17.40 3.08 -15.80
C GLY A 439 17.37 4.35 -14.94
N LYS A 440 18.16 5.39 -15.26
CA LYS A 440 18.30 6.60 -14.44
C LYS A 440 17.51 7.77 -15.04
N LEU A 441 16.64 8.41 -14.25
CA LEU A 441 16.16 9.77 -14.50
C LEU A 441 16.92 10.77 -13.60
N PRO A 442 17.45 11.88 -14.13
CA PRO A 442 18.01 12.95 -13.32
C PRO A 442 16.91 13.69 -12.57
N ARG A 443 17.12 14.00 -11.28
CA ARG A 443 16.25 14.89 -10.50
C ARG A 443 16.50 16.34 -10.88
N SER A 444 15.46 17.15 -11.00
CA SER A 444 15.56 18.60 -11.15
C SER A 444 16.28 19.24 -9.95
N PRO A 445 17.10 20.29 -10.19
CA PRO A 445 17.60 21.14 -9.12
C PRO A 445 16.43 21.91 -8.48
N LYS A 446 16.27 21.75 -7.15
CA LYS A 446 15.15 22.32 -6.38
C LYS A 446 15.18 23.85 -6.38
N ASN A 447 14.23 24.49 -7.06
CA ASN A 447 13.93 25.92 -6.94
C ASN A 447 12.54 26.10 -6.30
N PHE A 448 12.49 26.68 -5.10
CA PHE A 448 11.23 26.99 -4.41
C PHE A 448 10.52 28.16 -5.10
N LYS A 449 9.39 27.93 -5.79
CA LYS A 449 8.62 29.03 -6.41
C LYS A 449 7.11 29.07 -6.14
N PHE A 450 6.42 28.03 -5.64
CA PHE A 450 4.97 28.11 -5.38
C PHE A 450 4.45 27.44 -4.10
N CYS A 451 3.28 27.93 -3.67
CA CYS A 451 2.76 27.98 -2.31
C CYS A 451 1.96 26.73 -1.87
N ILE A 452 2.02 26.43 -0.57
CA ILE A 452 1.27 25.37 0.13
C ILE A 452 -0.21 25.80 0.26
N SER A 453 -1.15 25.02 -0.27
CA SER A 453 -2.59 25.19 -0.01
C SER A 453 -3.02 24.30 1.16
N MET A 454 -3.24 24.88 2.34
CA MET A 454 -3.93 24.21 3.45
C MET A 454 -5.36 24.76 3.59
N ARG A 455 -6.37 23.89 3.48
CA ARG A 455 -7.76 24.22 3.85
C ARG A 455 -8.16 23.41 5.09
N PRO A 456 -8.19 24.02 6.28
CA PRO A 456 -8.73 23.36 7.47
C PRO A 456 -10.27 23.26 7.36
N MET A 457 -10.82 22.07 7.59
CA MET A 457 -12.27 21.87 7.71
C MET A 457 -12.61 21.67 9.21
N CYS A 458 -13.26 22.66 9.80
CA CYS A 458 -13.79 22.57 11.16
C CYS A 458 -15.32 22.37 11.13
N CYS A 459 -15.81 21.42 11.94
CA CYS A 459 -17.23 21.10 12.10
C CYS A 459 -17.94 22.03 13.09
N ASP A 460 -17.20 22.78 13.91
CA ASP A 460 -17.75 23.77 14.83
C ASP A 460 -17.82 25.16 14.15
N PRO A 461 -19.02 25.78 14.03
CA PRO A 461 -19.18 27.09 13.40
C PRO A 461 -18.39 28.22 14.08
N LYS A 462 -18.26 28.21 15.41
CA LYS A 462 -17.55 29.25 16.18
C LYS A 462 -16.04 29.15 15.98
N LEU A 463 -15.48 27.93 16.01
CA LEU A 463 -14.06 27.71 15.70
C LEU A 463 -13.76 27.97 14.21
N ARG A 464 -14.68 27.61 13.30
CA ARG A 464 -14.54 27.88 11.86
C ARG A 464 -14.38 29.38 11.60
N THR A 465 -15.19 30.23 12.23
CA THR A 465 -15.07 31.68 12.08
C THR A 465 -13.72 32.19 12.58
N ALA A 466 -13.29 31.79 13.78
CA ALA A 466 -12.01 32.21 14.37
C ALA A 466 -10.77 31.83 13.52
N LEU A 467 -10.82 30.66 12.84
CA LEU A 467 -9.74 30.20 11.97
C LEU A 467 -9.79 30.81 10.56
N SER A 468 -10.98 31.13 10.05
CA SER A 468 -11.16 31.71 8.71
C SER A 468 -10.79 33.20 8.62
N THR A 469 -10.77 33.91 9.75
CA THR A 469 -10.63 35.37 9.75
C THR A 469 -9.21 35.88 9.53
N GLY A 470 -8.18 35.03 9.47
CA GLY A 470 -6.84 35.40 8.99
C GLY A 470 -6.21 36.67 9.58
N ARG A 471 -6.70 37.16 10.72
CA ARG A 471 -6.17 38.29 11.48
C ARG A 471 -5.52 37.76 12.73
#